data_AF-A0A729QJ41-F1
#
_entry.id   AF-A0A729QJ41-F1
#
_cell.length_a   1.000
_cell.length_b   1.000
_cell.length_c   1.000
_cell.angle_alpha   90.00
_cell.angle_beta   90.00
_cell.angle_gamma   90.00
#
_symmetry.space_group_name_H-M   'P 1'
#
loop_
_entity.id
_entity.type
_entity.pdbx_description
1 polymer ?
#
loop_
_entity_poly.entity_id
_entity_poly.type
_entity_poly.pdbx_seq_one_letter_code
_entity_poly.pdbx_strand_id
1 'polypeptide(L)'
;MTEQQQISRTQAWLESLRPKTLPLAFAAIIVGTALAWWQGYFDPLVALLALITAGLLQILSNLANDYGDAVKGSDKPDRIGPLRGMQKGVITRQEMKRALIITVVLICISGLALVAVACHTLTDFVGFLILGGLSIIAAITYTVGNRPYGYIGLGDISVLVFFGWLSVMGSWYLQAHTLIPALILPATACGLLATAVLNINNLRDINSDRENGKNTLVVRLGDVNARRYHACLLLGALLCLALFNLLSLHSPWGWLFILAAPLLIKQARYVMREREPAAMRPMLERTVKGALLTNLLFVIGILLSQWAV
;
A
#
# COMPACT_ATOMS: atom_id res chain seq x y z
N MET A 1 2.04 -37.34 11.36
CA MET A 1 0.79 -36.55 11.40
C MET A 1 1.10 -35.30 12.21
N THR A 2 1.48 -34.23 11.53
CA THR A 2 1.90 -32.98 12.17
C THR A 2 0.65 -32.23 12.61
N GLU A 3 0.58 -31.86 13.88
CA GLU A 3 -0.48 -31.01 14.47
C GLU A 3 -0.65 -29.76 13.60
N GLN A 4 -1.72 -29.73 12.78
CA GLN A 4 -2.20 -28.48 12.21
C GLN A 4 -2.70 -27.65 13.39
N GLN A 5 -1.86 -26.74 13.88
CA GLN A 5 -2.22 -25.78 14.92
C GLN A 5 -3.54 -25.10 14.52
N GLN A 6 -4.61 -25.50 15.20
CA GLN A 6 -5.98 -25.10 14.87
C GLN A 6 -6.14 -23.65 15.29
N ILE A 7 -5.94 -22.71 14.36
CA ILE A 7 -6.08 -21.28 14.66
C ILE A 7 -7.52 -20.97 15.02
N SER A 8 -7.72 -19.98 15.90
CA SER A 8 -9.08 -19.52 16.21
C SER A 8 -9.70 -18.81 15.01
N ARG A 9 -11.03 -18.82 14.93
CA ARG A 9 -11.79 -18.10 13.89
C ARG A 9 -11.47 -16.59 13.89
N THR A 10 -11.29 -16.00 15.07
CA THR A 10 -10.87 -14.59 15.21
C THR A 10 -9.49 -14.36 14.61
N GLN A 11 -8.53 -15.24 14.90
CA GLN A 11 -7.20 -15.15 14.33
C GLN A 11 -7.21 -15.31 12.80
N ALA A 12 -8.04 -16.21 12.26
CA ALA A 12 -8.21 -16.39 10.82
C ALA A 12 -8.69 -15.11 10.13
N TRP A 13 -9.65 -14.40 10.74
CA TRP A 13 -10.13 -13.11 10.23
C TRP A 13 -9.07 -12.01 10.35
N LEU A 14 -8.38 -11.91 11.48
CA LEU A 14 -7.29 -10.94 11.66
C LEU A 14 -6.16 -11.16 10.64
N GLU A 15 -5.78 -12.41 10.38
CA GLU A 15 -4.80 -12.74 9.34
C GLU A 15 -5.29 -12.32 7.94
N SER A 16 -6.58 -12.49 7.64
CA SER A 16 -7.18 -12.12 6.34
C SER A 16 -7.31 -10.59 6.16
N LEU A 17 -7.61 -9.85 7.23
CA LEU A 17 -7.68 -8.38 7.23
C LEU A 17 -6.30 -7.72 7.07
N ARG A 18 -5.23 -8.42 7.47
CA ARG A 18 -3.82 -7.97 7.45
C ARG A 18 -3.64 -6.59 8.12
N PRO A 19 -3.90 -6.48 9.44
CA PRO A 19 -3.74 -5.22 10.17
C PRO A 19 -2.31 -4.66 10.06
N LYS A 20 -1.31 -5.53 9.87
CA LYS A 20 0.10 -5.12 9.71
C LYS A 20 0.38 -4.31 8.43
N THR A 21 -0.48 -4.37 7.41
CA THR A 21 -0.30 -3.61 6.16
C THR A 21 -1.16 -2.34 6.11
N LEU A 22 -2.16 -2.20 6.99
CA LEU A 22 -3.00 -0.98 7.08
C LEU A 22 -2.21 0.30 7.33
N PRO A 23 -1.16 0.32 8.19
CA PRO A 23 -0.39 1.53 8.43
C PRO A 23 0.22 2.14 7.17
N LEU A 24 0.47 1.33 6.13
CA LEU A 24 1.06 1.82 4.88
C LEU A 24 0.07 2.68 4.09
N ALA A 25 -1.21 2.28 4.05
CA ALA A 25 -2.27 3.09 3.46
C ALA A 25 -2.48 4.38 4.25
N PHE A 26 -2.48 4.30 5.59
CA PHE A 26 -2.61 5.47 6.45
C PHE A 26 -1.44 6.44 6.30
N ALA A 27 -0.21 5.94 6.19
CA ALA A 27 0.98 6.78 6.02
C ALA A 27 0.87 7.69 4.79
N ALA A 28 0.35 7.18 3.66
CA ALA A 28 0.17 7.97 2.45
C ALA A 28 -0.89 9.08 2.63
N ILE A 29 -2.02 8.78 3.26
CA ILE A 29 -3.06 9.79 3.57
C ILE A 29 -2.52 10.84 4.54
N ILE A 30 -1.76 10.43 5.56
CA ILE A 30 -1.14 11.34 6.52
C ILE A 30 -0.12 12.24 5.83
N VAL A 31 0.70 11.73 4.90
CA VAL A 31 1.64 12.55 4.13
C VAL A 31 0.93 13.64 3.34
N GLY A 32 -0.12 13.30 2.58
CA GLY A 32 -0.87 14.30 1.80
C GLY A 32 -1.60 15.32 2.69
N THR A 33 -2.17 14.86 3.80
CA THR A 33 -2.84 15.73 4.79
C THR A 33 -1.84 16.65 5.50
N ALA A 34 -0.65 16.16 5.87
CA ALA A 34 0.40 16.96 6.49
C ALA A 34 0.96 18.02 5.54
N LEU A 35 1.10 17.68 4.25
CA LEU A 35 1.46 18.65 3.22
C LEU A 35 0.41 19.77 3.13
N ALA A 36 -0.88 19.42 3.11
CA ALA A 36 -1.97 20.41 3.08
C ALA A 36 -1.95 21.31 4.33
N TRP A 37 -1.76 20.71 5.51
CA TRP A 37 -1.66 21.42 6.78
C TRP A 37 -0.50 22.42 6.78
N TRP A 38 0.66 22.00 6.25
CA TRP A 38 1.84 22.87 6.10
C TRP A 38 1.58 24.10 5.23
N GLN A 39 0.61 24.02 4.32
CA GLN A 39 0.18 25.12 3.45
C GLN A 39 -1.04 25.87 3.99
N GLY A 40 -1.41 25.62 5.25
CA GLY A 40 -2.51 26.32 5.93
C GLY A 40 -3.89 25.71 5.72
N TYR A 41 -4.00 24.53 5.08
CA TYR A 41 -5.27 23.85 4.82
C TYR A 41 -5.42 22.62 5.72
N PHE A 42 -6.42 22.61 6.60
CA PHE A 42 -6.68 21.43 7.42
C PHE A 42 -8.12 21.38 7.94
N ASP A 43 -8.86 20.39 7.47
CA ASP A 43 -10.10 19.93 8.04
C ASP A 43 -9.89 18.54 8.70
N PRO A 44 -10.07 18.42 10.02
CA PRO A 44 -9.88 17.16 10.74
C PRO A 44 -10.92 16.10 10.39
N LEU A 45 -12.15 16.49 10.02
CA LEU A 45 -13.21 15.56 9.62
C LEU A 45 -12.89 14.96 8.25
N VAL A 46 -12.41 15.76 7.29
CA VAL A 46 -11.94 15.28 5.99
C VAL A 46 -10.76 14.31 6.18
N ALA A 47 -9.79 14.65 7.03
CA ALA A 47 -8.65 13.77 7.31
C ALA A 47 -9.09 12.43 7.91
N LEU A 48 -10.00 12.45 8.89
CA LEU A 48 -10.52 11.25 9.54
C LEU A 48 -11.28 10.35 8.56
N LEU A 49 -12.19 10.94 7.77
CA LEU A 49 -12.95 10.20 6.76
C LEU A 49 -12.04 9.61 5.67
N ALA A 50 -11.02 10.35 5.23
CA ALA A 50 -10.03 9.85 4.28
C ALA A 50 -9.25 8.64 4.83
N LEU A 51 -8.86 8.69 6.11
CA LEU A 51 -8.21 7.55 6.77
C LEU A 51 -9.14 6.33 6.86
N ILE A 52 -10.40 6.53 7.25
CA ILE A 52 -11.39 5.45 7.33
C ILE A 52 -11.60 4.81 5.95
N THR A 53 -11.85 5.63 4.92
CA THR A 53 -12.08 5.13 3.55
C THR A 53 -10.86 4.40 3.00
N ALA A 54 -9.65 4.94 3.17
CA ALA A 54 -8.41 4.28 2.75
C ALA A 54 -8.17 2.96 3.49
N GLY A 55 -8.44 2.91 4.79
CA GLY A 55 -8.36 1.69 5.60
C GLY A 55 -9.32 0.61 5.11
N LEU A 56 -10.57 0.98 4.84
CA LEU A 56 -11.58 0.05 4.32
C LEU A 56 -11.24 -0.44 2.91
N LEU A 57 -10.74 0.42 2.02
CA LEU A 57 -10.23 0.03 0.70
C LEU A 57 -9.07 -0.96 0.81
N GLN A 58 -8.15 -0.75 1.75
CA GLN A 58 -7.06 -1.67 2.01
C GLN A 58 -7.58 -3.03 2.51
N ILE A 59 -8.55 -3.03 3.42
CA ILE A 59 -9.21 -4.24 3.90
C ILE A 59 -9.87 -4.98 2.74
N LEU A 60 -10.60 -4.26 1.87
CA LEU A 60 -11.25 -4.85 0.69
C LEU A 60 -10.22 -5.55 -0.22
N SER A 61 -9.10 -4.88 -0.51
CA SER A 61 -8.03 -5.47 -1.33
C SER A 61 -7.44 -6.74 -0.68
N ASN A 62 -7.24 -6.73 0.63
CA ASN A 62 -6.73 -7.90 1.37
C ASN A 62 -7.71 -9.08 1.31
N LEU A 63 -9.00 -8.84 1.58
CA LEU A 63 -10.04 -9.87 1.50
C LEU A 63 -10.23 -10.39 0.07
N ALA A 64 -10.17 -9.51 -0.93
CA ALA A 64 -10.30 -9.87 -2.34
C ALA A 64 -9.10 -10.71 -2.82
N ASN A 65 -7.92 -10.44 -2.28
CA ASN A 65 -6.72 -11.24 -2.50
C ASN A 65 -6.89 -12.66 -1.96
N ASP A 66 -7.37 -12.80 -0.72
CA ASP A 66 -7.66 -14.10 -0.11
C ASP A 66 -8.76 -14.87 -0.87
N TYR A 67 -9.79 -14.16 -1.32
CA TYR A 67 -10.84 -14.75 -2.15
C TYR A 67 -10.34 -15.23 -3.52
N GLY A 68 -9.58 -14.38 -4.22
CA GLY A 68 -9.04 -14.68 -5.55
C GLY A 68 -8.06 -15.86 -5.54
N ASP A 69 -7.12 -15.87 -4.59
CA ASP A 69 -6.12 -16.94 -4.45
C ASP A 69 -6.80 -18.30 -4.20
N ALA A 70 -7.77 -18.35 -3.27
CA ALA A 70 -8.46 -19.59 -2.91
C ALA A 70 -9.33 -20.16 -4.05
N VAL A 71 -10.02 -19.30 -4.81
CA VAL A 71 -10.89 -19.74 -5.92
C VAL A 71 -10.08 -20.29 -7.09
N LYS A 72 -8.85 -19.80 -7.30
CA LYS A 72 -7.99 -20.22 -8.40
C LYS A 72 -7.14 -21.45 -8.11
N GLY A 73 -7.17 -21.97 -6.88
CA GLY A 73 -6.36 -23.13 -6.49
C GLY A 73 -4.85 -22.87 -6.57
N SER A 74 -4.42 -21.60 -6.53
CA SER A 74 -3.00 -21.23 -6.54
C SER A 74 -2.29 -21.50 -5.20
N ASP A 75 -2.98 -22.17 -4.27
CA ASP A 75 -2.56 -22.40 -2.90
C ASP A 75 -2.34 -23.89 -2.67
N LYS A 76 -1.11 -24.33 -2.92
CA LYS A 76 -0.64 -25.68 -2.65
C LYS A 76 0.05 -25.77 -1.26
N PRO A 77 0.21 -26.97 -0.68
CA PRO A 77 0.83 -27.17 0.64
C PRO A 77 2.30 -26.72 0.76
N ASP A 78 2.98 -26.55 -0.38
CA ASP A 78 4.38 -26.13 -0.53
C ASP A 78 4.58 -24.60 -0.42
N ARG A 79 3.51 -23.83 -0.20
CA ARG A 79 3.56 -22.38 -0.11
C ARG A 79 4.42 -21.90 1.06
N ILE A 80 5.31 -20.95 0.77
CA ILE A 80 6.20 -20.31 1.74
C ILE A 80 5.47 -19.21 2.55
N GLY A 81 4.43 -18.57 2.03
CA GLY A 81 3.58 -17.64 2.80
C GLY A 81 2.72 -18.34 3.87
N PRO A 82 2.26 -17.64 4.92
CA PRO A 82 1.36 -18.22 5.92
C PRO A 82 0.06 -18.69 5.26
N LEU A 83 -0.39 -19.89 5.64
CA LEU A 83 -1.71 -20.40 5.23
C LEU A 83 -2.80 -19.50 5.81
N ARG A 84 -3.75 -19.08 4.96
CA ARG A 84 -4.77 -18.08 5.28
C ARG A 84 -6.05 -18.71 5.83
N GLY A 85 -6.96 -17.90 6.38
CA GLY A 85 -8.20 -18.38 7.00
C GLY A 85 -9.08 -19.24 6.09
N MET A 86 -9.19 -18.89 4.81
CA MET A 86 -9.90 -19.73 3.82
C MET A 86 -9.10 -20.97 3.41
N GLN A 87 -7.77 -20.88 3.33
CA GLN A 87 -6.90 -22.00 2.97
C GLN A 87 -6.87 -23.08 4.07
N LYS A 88 -7.01 -22.66 5.33
CA LYS A 88 -7.12 -23.52 6.51
C LYS A 88 -8.54 -24.09 6.70
N GLY A 89 -9.50 -23.76 5.83
CA GLY A 89 -10.90 -24.18 5.93
C GLY A 89 -11.70 -23.53 7.06
N VAL A 90 -11.12 -22.56 7.79
CA VAL A 90 -11.75 -21.90 8.94
C VAL A 90 -12.76 -20.83 8.50
N ILE A 91 -12.55 -20.23 7.33
CA ILE A 91 -13.46 -19.26 6.70
C ILE A 91 -13.99 -19.86 5.40
N THR A 92 -15.31 -19.91 5.26
CA THR A 92 -15.95 -20.43 4.05
C THR A 92 -15.97 -19.40 2.93
N ARG A 93 -16.11 -19.88 1.68
CA ARG A 93 -16.27 -19.02 0.50
C ARG A 93 -17.48 -18.08 0.61
N GLN A 94 -18.57 -18.52 1.21
CA GLN A 94 -19.78 -17.72 1.39
C GLN A 94 -19.55 -16.59 2.41
N GLU A 95 -18.87 -16.88 3.51
CA GLU A 95 -18.51 -15.87 4.52
C GLU A 95 -17.57 -14.81 3.96
N MET A 96 -16.56 -15.21 3.19
CA MET A 96 -15.66 -14.26 2.54
C MET A 96 -16.39 -13.38 1.52
N LYS A 97 -17.32 -13.93 0.72
CA LYS A 97 -18.18 -13.13 -0.17
C LYS A 97 -19.01 -12.10 0.60
N ARG A 98 -19.62 -12.51 1.73
CA ARG A 98 -20.38 -11.59 2.59
C ARG A 98 -19.48 -10.48 3.16
N ALA A 99 -18.27 -10.82 3.61
CA ALA A 99 -17.30 -9.84 4.11
C ALA A 99 -16.88 -8.83 3.03
N LEU A 100 -16.67 -9.27 1.78
CA LEU A 100 -16.40 -8.38 0.65
C LEU A 100 -17.57 -7.40 0.41
N ILE A 101 -18.81 -7.89 0.37
CA ILE A 101 -20.00 -7.06 0.18
C ILE A 101 -20.15 -6.03 1.32
N ILE A 102 -20.02 -6.47 2.57
CA ILE A 102 -20.09 -5.57 3.74
C ILE A 102 -19.02 -4.49 3.64
N THR A 103 -17.78 -4.86 3.30
CA THR A 103 -16.68 -3.90 3.17
C THR A 103 -16.95 -2.89 2.07
N VAL A 104 -17.45 -3.32 0.90
CA VAL A 104 -17.84 -2.41 -0.19
C VAL A 104 -18.92 -1.43 0.27
N VAL A 105 -19.96 -1.89 0.98
CA VAL A 105 -21.02 -1.01 1.51
C VAL A 105 -20.42 0.02 2.48
N LEU A 106 -19.53 -0.38 3.38
CA LEU A 106 -18.86 0.54 4.30
C LEU A 106 -17.95 1.55 3.57
N ILE A 107 -17.28 1.14 2.49
CA ILE A 107 -16.51 2.04 1.63
C ILE A 107 -17.44 3.06 0.97
N CYS A 108 -18.58 2.62 0.43
CA CYS A 108 -19.55 3.53 -0.17
C CYS A 108 -20.07 4.55 0.86
N ILE A 109 -20.42 4.11 2.07
CA ILE A 109 -20.90 5.00 3.13
C ILE A 109 -19.81 6.02 3.52
N SER A 110 -18.61 5.54 3.85
CA SER A 110 -17.51 6.42 4.28
C SER A 110 -17.02 7.34 3.16
N GLY A 111 -16.93 6.83 1.93
CA GLY A 111 -16.52 7.59 0.75
C GLY A 111 -17.55 8.63 0.34
N LEU A 112 -18.85 8.32 0.39
CA LEU A 112 -19.90 9.31 0.15
C LEU A 112 -19.88 10.40 1.22
N ALA A 113 -19.70 10.04 2.50
CA ALA A 113 -19.54 11.00 3.58
C ALA A 113 -18.31 11.90 3.36
N LEU A 114 -17.17 11.32 2.99
CA LEU A 114 -15.94 12.06 2.69
C LEU A 114 -16.14 13.08 1.57
N VAL A 115 -16.70 12.63 0.43
CA VAL A 115 -16.90 13.49 -0.73
C VAL A 115 -17.96 14.55 -0.46
N ALA A 116 -19.02 14.24 0.31
CA ALA A 116 -20.04 15.21 0.69
C ALA A 116 -19.51 16.32 1.62
N VAL A 117 -18.55 16.00 2.48
CA VAL A 117 -17.92 16.99 3.37
C VAL A 117 -16.84 17.78 2.65
N ALA A 118 -15.99 17.11 1.88
CA ALA A 118 -14.82 17.72 1.26
C ALA A 118 -15.16 18.47 -0.05
N CYS A 119 -16.02 17.94 -0.92
CA CYS A 119 -16.19 18.50 -2.26
C CYS A 119 -17.23 19.63 -2.29
N HIS A 120 -16.80 20.82 -2.72
CA HIS A 120 -17.68 22.00 -2.81
C HIS A 120 -18.24 22.24 -4.22
N THR A 121 -17.71 21.56 -5.25
CA THR A 121 -18.19 21.65 -6.62
C THR A 121 -18.73 20.32 -7.12
N LEU A 122 -19.68 20.36 -8.07
CA LEU A 122 -20.21 19.16 -8.70
C LEU A 122 -19.11 18.38 -9.44
N THR A 123 -18.14 19.09 -10.02
CA THR A 123 -17.00 18.48 -10.72
C THR A 123 -16.13 17.67 -9.76
N ASP A 124 -15.79 18.23 -8.60
CA ASP A 124 -15.03 17.50 -7.56
C ASP A 124 -15.82 16.30 -7.06
N PHE A 125 -17.10 16.50 -6.78
CA PHE A 125 -17.98 15.45 -6.29
C PHE A 125 -18.02 14.25 -7.25
N VAL A 126 -18.32 14.51 -8.53
CA VAL A 126 -18.37 13.46 -9.56
C VAL A 126 -16.99 12.85 -9.80
N GLY A 127 -15.93 13.66 -9.82
CA GLY A 127 -14.55 13.20 -10.00
C GLY A 127 -14.13 12.21 -8.91
N PHE A 128 -14.36 12.53 -7.64
CA PHE A 128 -14.02 11.64 -6.53
C PHE A 128 -14.94 10.41 -6.43
N LEU A 129 -16.20 10.50 -6.86
CA LEU A 129 -17.04 9.31 -7.00
C LEU A 129 -16.49 8.33 -8.04
N ILE A 130 -16.05 8.83 -9.19
CA ILE A 130 -15.41 8.00 -10.23
C ILE A 130 -14.13 7.39 -9.68
N LEU A 131 -13.25 8.19 -9.05
CA LEU A 131 -12.00 7.69 -8.47
C LEU A 131 -12.25 6.64 -7.36
N GLY A 132 -13.25 6.85 -6.51
CA GLY A 132 -13.66 5.89 -5.48
C GLY A 132 -14.18 4.59 -6.07
N GLY A 133 -15.05 4.68 -7.09
CA GLY A 133 -15.55 3.52 -7.83
C GLY A 133 -14.43 2.73 -8.51
N LEU A 134 -13.51 3.43 -9.19
CA LEU A 134 -12.32 2.83 -9.80
C LEU A 134 -11.42 2.18 -8.76
N SER A 135 -11.29 2.75 -7.55
CA SER A 135 -10.51 2.18 -6.46
C SER A 135 -11.11 0.87 -5.94
N ILE A 136 -12.44 0.78 -5.81
CA ILE A 136 -13.14 -0.47 -5.45
C ILE A 136 -12.92 -1.52 -6.55
N ILE A 137 -13.11 -1.15 -7.82
CA ILE A 137 -12.93 -2.05 -8.96
C ILE A 137 -11.49 -2.55 -8.99
N ALA A 138 -10.51 -1.66 -8.85
CA ALA A 138 -9.10 -2.01 -8.82
C ALA A 138 -8.79 -2.98 -7.67
N ALA A 139 -9.23 -2.66 -6.44
CA ALA A 139 -9.01 -3.51 -5.28
C ALA A 139 -9.51 -4.96 -5.47
N ILE A 140 -10.66 -5.13 -6.15
CA ILE A 140 -11.23 -6.45 -6.44
C ILE A 140 -10.52 -7.12 -7.63
N THR A 141 -10.39 -6.41 -8.75
CA THR A 141 -9.84 -6.96 -10.01
C THR A 141 -8.33 -7.18 -9.98
N TYR A 142 -7.65 -6.70 -8.93
CA TYR A 142 -6.25 -6.99 -8.64
C TYR A 142 -5.97 -8.50 -8.57
N THR A 143 -6.88 -9.26 -7.95
CA THR A 143 -6.78 -10.72 -7.75
C THR A 143 -7.98 -11.52 -8.25
N VAL A 144 -9.16 -10.89 -8.37
CA VAL A 144 -10.40 -11.57 -8.75
C VAL A 144 -10.70 -11.36 -10.23
N GLY A 145 -10.99 -12.45 -10.95
CA GLY A 145 -11.37 -12.43 -12.37
C GLY A 145 -10.51 -13.33 -13.25
N ASN A 146 -10.83 -13.36 -14.56
CA ASN A 146 -10.18 -14.25 -15.53
C ASN A 146 -8.70 -13.90 -15.74
N ARG A 147 -8.35 -12.59 -15.74
CA ARG A 147 -6.98 -12.09 -15.86
C ARG A 147 -6.72 -10.95 -14.87
N PRO A 148 -6.55 -11.26 -13.57
CA PRO A 148 -6.31 -10.25 -12.56
C PRO A 148 -5.02 -9.51 -12.88
N TYR A 149 -5.07 -8.19 -12.86
CA TYR A 149 -3.96 -7.40 -13.37
C TYR A 149 -2.71 -7.54 -12.48
N GLY A 150 -2.88 -7.88 -11.20
CA GLY A 150 -1.80 -8.22 -10.28
C GLY A 150 -1.00 -9.46 -10.72
N TYR A 151 -1.63 -10.40 -11.43
CA TYR A 151 -0.99 -11.63 -11.89
C TYR A 151 -0.32 -11.51 -13.26
N ILE A 152 -0.52 -10.39 -13.96
CA ILE A 152 0.10 -10.13 -15.26
C ILE A 152 1.18 -9.05 -15.19
N GLY A 153 1.65 -8.70 -13.99
CA GLY A 153 2.78 -7.78 -13.79
C GLY A 153 2.41 -6.30 -13.71
N LEU A 154 1.11 -5.97 -13.61
CA LEU A 154 0.63 -4.59 -13.42
C LEU A 154 0.46 -4.22 -11.94
N GLY A 155 0.79 -5.13 -11.02
CA GLY A 155 0.61 -4.91 -9.58
C GLY A 155 1.41 -3.73 -9.05
N ASP A 156 2.69 -3.62 -9.42
CA ASP A 156 3.59 -2.54 -9.00
C ASP A 156 3.09 -1.15 -9.43
N ILE A 157 2.65 -1.01 -10.69
CA ILE A 157 2.06 0.24 -11.20
C ILE A 157 0.80 0.59 -10.41
N SER A 158 -0.06 -0.40 -10.15
CA SER A 158 -1.25 -0.20 -9.33
C SER A 158 -0.89 0.28 -7.91
N VAL A 159 0.12 -0.32 -7.27
CA VAL A 159 0.55 0.12 -5.93
C VAL A 159 1.08 1.55 -5.97
N LEU A 160 1.89 1.92 -6.96
CA LEU A 160 2.37 3.28 -7.15
C LEU A 160 1.22 4.29 -7.30
N VAL A 161 0.21 3.96 -8.12
CA VAL A 161 -0.95 4.82 -8.35
C VAL A 161 -1.79 4.97 -7.09
N PHE A 162 -2.18 3.87 -6.44
CA PHE A 162 -3.13 3.92 -5.33
C PHE A 162 -2.50 4.37 -4.01
N PHE A 163 -1.33 3.84 -3.64
CA PHE A 163 -0.64 4.21 -2.39
C PHE A 163 0.25 5.44 -2.52
N GLY A 164 0.55 5.85 -3.75
CA GLY A 164 1.32 7.06 -4.03
C GLY A 164 0.41 8.20 -4.48
N TRP A 165 0.20 8.29 -5.78
CA TRP A 165 -0.43 9.44 -6.43
C TRP A 165 -1.85 9.71 -5.92
N LEU A 166 -2.72 8.71 -5.94
CA LEU A 166 -4.11 8.90 -5.51
C LEU A 166 -4.21 9.16 -4.01
N SER A 167 -3.52 8.39 -3.15
CA SER A 167 -3.57 8.63 -1.70
C SER A 167 -2.99 9.98 -1.31
N VAL A 168 -1.78 10.32 -1.74
CA VAL A 168 -1.10 11.55 -1.31
C VAL A 168 -1.70 12.79 -1.98
N MET A 169 -1.83 12.80 -3.31
CA MET A 169 -2.37 13.97 -4.01
C MET A 169 -3.88 14.10 -3.81
N GLY A 170 -4.61 12.98 -3.70
CA GLY A 170 -6.04 13.01 -3.41
C GLY A 170 -6.35 13.52 -2.01
N SER A 171 -5.62 13.07 -0.98
CA SER A 171 -5.80 13.62 0.38
C SER A 171 -5.37 15.08 0.49
N TRP A 172 -4.32 15.50 -0.22
CA TRP A 172 -4.00 16.93 -0.39
C TRP A 172 -5.18 17.68 -1.03
N TYR A 173 -5.70 17.19 -2.15
CA TYR A 173 -6.73 17.90 -2.92
C TYR A 173 -8.03 18.03 -2.13
N LEU A 174 -8.43 16.98 -1.40
CA LEU A 174 -9.61 17.01 -0.54
C LEU A 174 -9.51 18.03 0.60
N GLN A 175 -8.30 18.49 0.93
CA GLN A 175 -8.06 19.52 1.95
C GLN A 175 -7.89 20.92 1.32
N ALA A 176 -7.12 21.01 0.24
CA ALA A 176 -6.64 22.29 -0.31
C ALA A 176 -7.30 22.71 -1.63
N HIS A 177 -8.12 21.85 -2.24
CA HIS A 177 -8.85 22.08 -3.51
C HIS A 177 -8.00 22.61 -4.68
N THR A 178 -6.72 22.28 -4.67
CA THR A 178 -5.73 22.71 -5.67
C THR A 178 -4.81 21.56 -6.02
N LEU A 179 -4.21 21.61 -7.21
CA LEU A 179 -3.19 20.66 -7.63
C LEU A 179 -1.84 21.37 -7.73
N ILE A 180 -0.86 20.87 -6.98
CA ILE A 180 0.53 21.34 -7.04
C ILE A 180 1.38 20.23 -7.67
N PRO A 181 1.98 20.46 -8.86
CA PRO A 181 2.78 19.45 -9.54
C PRO A 181 3.91 18.87 -8.70
N ALA A 182 4.54 19.68 -7.84
CA ALA A 182 5.64 19.25 -6.97
C ALA A 182 5.25 18.10 -6.01
N LEU A 183 3.96 17.96 -5.66
CA LEU A 183 3.47 16.88 -4.78
C LEU A 183 3.56 15.49 -5.43
N ILE A 184 3.80 15.41 -6.74
CA ILE A 184 4.10 14.15 -7.40
C ILE A 184 5.34 13.47 -6.79
N LEU A 185 6.28 14.24 -6.24
CA LEU A 185 7.50 13.72 -5.63
C LEU A 185 7.22 12.95 -4.32
N PRO A 186 6.64 13.55 -3.27
CA PRO A 186 6.30 12.80 -2.06
C PRO A 186 5.25 11.71 -2.32
N ALA A 187 4.35 11.91 -3.28
CA ALA A 187 3.41 10.88 -3.72
C ALA A 187 4.14 9.67 -4.33
N THR A 188 5.07 9.91 -5.25
CA THR A 188 5.90 8.86 -5.85
C THR A 188 6.75 8.17 -4.79
N ALA A 189 7.33 8.89 -3.84
CA ALA A 189 8.08 8.29 -2.74
C ALA A 189 7.23 7.29 -1.93
N CYS A 190 6.02 7.67 -1.53
CA CYS A 190 5.08 6.80 -0.82
C CYS A 190 4.75 5.54 -1.64
N GLY A 191 4.45 5.73 -2.93
CA GLY A 191 4.13 4.62 -3.82
C GLY A 191 5.32 3.68 -4.09
N LEU A 192 6.55 4.21 -4.21
CA LEU A 192 7.77 3.41 -4.36
C LEU A 192 8.07 2.59 -3.10
N LEU A 193 7.90 3.17 -1.91
CA LEU A 193 8.06 2.45 -0.64
C LEU A 193 7.01 1.33 -0.51
N ALA A 194 5.76 1.59 -0.88
CA ALA A 194 4.72 0.57 -0.90
C ALA A 194 5.00 -0.53 -1.94
N THR A 195 5.49 -0.14 -3.11
CA THR A 195 5.90 -1.08 -4.17
C THR A 195 7.07 -1.94 -3.72
N ALA A 196 8.00 -1.41 -2.93
CA ALA A 196 9.10 -2.17 -2.35
C ALA A 196 8.60 -3.27 -1.40
N VAL A 197 7.52 -3.02 -0.65
CA VAL A 197 6.85 -4.05 0.17
C VAL A 197 6.25 -5.14 -0.72
N LEU A 198 5.56 -4.78 -1.80
CA LEU A 198 5.00 -5.73 -2.77
C LEU A 198 6.10 -6.55 -3.45
N ASN A 199 7.20 -5.92 -3.85
CA ASN A 199 8.32 -6.57 -4.50
C ASN A 199 8.95 -7.64 -3.61
N ILE A 200 9.13 -7.38 -2.31
CA ILE A 200 9.60 -8.40 -1.35
C ILE A 200 8.61 -9.55 -1.20
N ASN A 201 7.31 -9.24 -1.19
CA ASN A 201 6.27 -10.28 -1.15
C ASN A 201 6.35 -11.19 -2.39
N ASN A 202 6.54 -10.62 -3.58
CA ASN A 202 6.64 -11.36 -4.84
C ASN A 202 8.00 -12.08 -5.00
N LEU A 203 9.10 -11.53 -4.45
CA LEU A 203 10.41 -12.22 -4.38
C LEU A 203 10.35 -13.47 -3.50
N ARG A 204 9.63 -13.41 -2.37
CA ARG A 204 9.40 -14.57 -1.50
C ARG A 204 8.67 -15.70 -2.23
N ASP A 205 7.68 -15.34 -3.05
CA ASP A 205 6.77 -16.29 -3.67
C ASP A 205 7.13 -16.58 -5.16
N ILE A 206 8.31 -16.15 -5.63
CA ILE A 206 8.69 -16.17 -7.06
C ILE A 206 8.55 -17.53 -7.73
N ASN A 207 8.95 -18.61 -7.05
CA ASN A 207 8.88 -19.98 -7.59
C ASN A 207 7.42 -20.45 -7.68
N SER A 208 6.66 -20.33 -6.60
CA SER A 208 5.25 -20.70 -6.57
C SER A 208 4.40 -19.84 -7.53
N ASP A 209 4.72 -18.56 -7.67
CA ASP A 209 4.02 -17.68 -8.60
C ASP A 209 4.26 -18.12 -10.04
N ARG A 210 5.50 -18.46 -10.41
CA ARG A 210 5.83 -18.99 -11.73
C ARG A 210 5.10 -20.29 -12.03
N GLU A 211 5.11 -21.25 -11.10
CA GLU A 211 4.44 -22.55 -11.27
C GLU A 211 2.92 -22.43 -11.44
N ASN A 212 2.31 -21.42 -10.83
CA ASN A 212 0.87 -21.17 -10.91
C ASN A 212 0.47 -20.19 -12.03
N GLY A 213 1.41 -19.82 -12.92
CA GLY A 213 1.15 -18.89 -14.03
C GLY A 213 0.89 -17.44 -13.58
N LYS A 214 1.26 -17.08 -12.35
CA LYS A 214 1.23 -15.71 -11.83
C LYS A 214 2.49 -14.97 -12.31
N ASN A 215 2.40 -14.37 -13.50
CA ASN A 215 3.48 -13.62 -14.12
C ASN A 215 3.60 -12.18 -13.55
N THR A 216 3.89 -12.09 -12.24
CA THR A 216 4.18 -10.82 -11.54
C THR A 216 5.40 -10.12 -12.15
N LEU A 217 5.62 -8.84 -11.83
CA LEU A 217 6.80 -8.13 -12.34
C LEU A 217 8.10 -8.81 -11.91
N VAL A 218 8.15 -9.35 -10.69
CA VAL A 218 9.29 -10.12 -10.19
C VAL A 218 9.54 -11.37 -11.03
N VAL A 219 8.49 -12.13 -11.37
CA VAL A 219 8.61 -13.32 -12.23
C VAL A 219 9.13 -12.93 -13.63
N ARG A 220 8.65 -11.81 -14.18
CA ARG A 220 9.07 -11.28 -15.49
C ARG A 220 10.51 -10.76 -15.51
N LEU A 221 10.92 -10.01 -14.49
CA LEU A 221 12.28 -9.49 -14.37
C LEU A 221 13.30 -10.59 -14.04
N GLY A 222 12.84 -11.64 -13.36
CA GLY A 222 13.70 -12.68 -12.77
C GLY A 222 14.32 -12.24 -11.46
N ASP A 223 14.79 -13.22 -10.67
CA ASP A 223 15.28 -13.03 -9.30
C ASP A 223 16.35 -11.93 -9.17
N VAL A 224 17.36 -11.95 -10.04
CA VAL A 224 18.49 -10.99 -9.99
C VAL A 224 18.03 -9.55 -10.25
N ASN A 225 17.24 -9.33 -11.31
CA ASN A 225 16.82 -7.98 -11.67
C ASN A 225 15.71 -7.46 -10.73
N ALA A 226 14.86 -8.33 -10.19
CA ALA A 226 13.86 -7.96 -9.19
C ALA A 226 14.51 -7.45 -7.88
N ARG A 227 15.69 -7.96 -7.52
CA ARG A 227 16.48 -7.47 -6.38
C ARG A 227 17.13 -6.11 -6.67
N ARG A 228 17.67 -5.92 -7.88
CA ARG A 228 18.19 -4.60 -8.32
C ARG A 228 17.08 -3.56 -8.33
N TYR A 229 15.94 -3.93 -8.90
CA TYR A 229 14.72 -3.13 -8.89
C TYR A 229 14.29 -2.76 -7.47
N HIS A 230 14.35 -3.70 -6.52
CA HIS A 230 14.11 -3.42 -5.11
C HIS A 230 14.98 -2.28 -4.57
N ALA A 231 16.29 -2.32 -4.84
CA ALA A 231 17.21 -1.27 -4.42
C ALA A 231 16.88 0.08 -5.10
N CYS A 232 16.51 0.06 -6.38
CA CYS A 232 16.08 1.25 -7.11
C CYS A 232 14.80 1.87 -6.52
N LEU A 233 13.83 1.06 -6.10
CA LEU A 233 12.61 1.55 -5.44
C LEU A 233 12.94 2.33 -4.16
N LEU A 234 13.79 1.76 -3.31
CA LEU A 234 14.18 2.39 -2.05
C LEU A 234 15.01 3.67 -2.25
N LEU A 235 15.97 3.64 -3.17
CA LEU A 235 16.76 4.82 -3.52
C LEU A 235 15.88 5.90 -4.15
N GLY A 236 15.01 5.53 -5.09
CA GLY A 236 14.09 6.43 -5.76
C GLY A 236 13.16 7.16 -4.79
N ALA A 237 12.67 6.47 -3.75
CA ALA A 237 11.87 7.10 -2.71
C ALA A 237 12.65 8.20 -1.96
N LEU A 238 13.90 7.92 -1.55
CA LEU A 238 14.76 8.91 -0.89
C LEU A 238 15.07 10.09 -1.80
N LEU A 239 15.35 9.84 -3.08
CA LEU A 239 15.62 10.88 -4.07
C LEU A 239 14.40 11.77 -4.32
N CYS A 240 13.20 11.20 -4.38
CA CYS A 240 11.96 11.98 -4.53
C CYS A 240 11.73 12.93 -3.34
N LEU A 241 11.90 12.43 -2.10
CA LEU A 241 11.75 13.27 -0.90
C LEU A 241 12.84 14.34 -0.81
N ALA A 242 14.08 14.00 -1.16
CA ALA A 242 15.19 14.94 -1.24
C ALA A 242 14.91 16.06 -2.25
N LEU A 243 14.45 15.69 -3.44
CA LEU A 243 14.14 16.66 -4.49
C LEU A 243 12.96 17.55 -4.10
N PHE A 244 11.92 17.00 -3.46
CA PHE A 244 10.82 17.81 -2.93
C PHE A 244 11.32 18.83 -1.89
N ASN A 245 12.22 18.41 -0.99
CA ASN A 245 12.76 19.33 -0.01
C ASN A 245 13.59 20.44 -0.67
N LEU A 246 14.40 20.10 -1.67
CA LEU A 246 15.23 21.06 -2.40
C LEU A 246 14.44 22.04 -3.28
N LEU A 247 13.28 21.64 -3.82
CA LEU A 247 12.51 22.44 -4.76
C LEU A 247 11.32 23.18 -4.14
N SER A 248 10.82 22.72 -3.00
CA SER A 248 9.54 23.21 -2.44
C SER A 248 9.61 23.54 -0.96
N LEU A 249 10.05 22.59 -0.12
CA LEU A 249 9.99 22.78 1.34
C LEU A 249 11.14 23.65 1.89
N HIS A 250 12.33 23.60 1.27
CA HIS A 250 13.53 24.39 1.60
C HIS A 250 13.91 24.42 3.09
N SER A 251 13.65 23.33 3.82
CA SER A 251 13.83 23.28 5.28
C SER A 251 14.90 22.27 5.70
N PRO A 252 15.75 22.60 6.69
CA PRO A 252 16.65 21.63 7.32
C PRO A 252 15.89 20.42 7.91
N TRP A 253 14.71 20.66 8.48
CA TRP A 253 13.86 19.61 9.06
C TRP A 253 13.26 18.68 7.99
N GLY A 254 13.11 19.18 6.76
CA GLY A 254 12.67 18.38 5.62
C GLY A 254 13.58 17.20 5.30
N TRP A 255 14.82 17.18 5.82
CA TRP A 255 15.77 16.07 5.64
C TRP A 255 15.66 14.95 6.68
N LEU A 256 14.75 15.03 7.65
CA LEU A 256 14.63 14.01 8.72
C LEU A 256 14.43 12.58 8.18
N PHE A 257 13.81 12.42 7.01
CA PHE A 257 13.64 11.10 6.38
C PHE A 257 14.98 10.37 6.09
N ILE A 258 16.10 11.10 5.98
CA ILE A 258 17.44 10.49 5.81
C ILE A 258 17.81 9.60 7.00
N LEU A 259 17.26 9.83 8.19
CA LEU A 259 17.49 8.97 9.35
C LEU A 259 16.98 7.53 9.12
N ALA A 260 16.05 7.31 8.19
CA ALA A 260 15.63 5.97 7.77
C ALA A 260 16.62 5.30 6.78
N ALA A 261 17.50 6.06 6.11
CA ALA A 261 18.37 5.56 5.06
C ALA A 261 19.29 4.40 5.49
N PRO A 262 19.91 4.39 6.69
CA PRO A 262 20.71 3.25 7.14
C PRO A 262 19.92 1.94 7.17
N LEU A 263 18.65 2.00 7.59
CA LEU A 263 17.75 0.84 7.62
C LEU A 263 17.41 0.37 6.20
N LEU A 264 17.07 1.30 5.30
CA LEU A 264 16.77 1.00 3.90
C LEU A 264 17.98 0.42 3.16
N ILE A 265 19.17 0.97 3.38
CA ILE A 265 20.42 0.47 2.78
C ILE A 265 20.75 -0.93 3.31
N LYS A 266 20.61 -1.18 4.62
CA LYS A 266 20.81 -2.51 5.21
C LYS A 266 19.85 -3.52 4.59
N GLN A 267 18.60 -3.13 4.40
CA GLN A 267 17.56 -3.94 3.77
C GLN A 267 17.92 -4.24 2.30
N ALA A 268 18.28 -3.22 1.50
CA ALA A 268 18.66 -3.39 0.10
C ALA A 268 19.88 -4.32 -0.05
N ARG A 269 20.91 -4.13 0.79
CA ARG A 269 22.11 -5.01 0.80
C ARG A 269 21.76 -6.45 1.14
N TYR A 270 20.86 -6.68 2.11
CA TYR A 270 20.42 -8.03 2.46
C TYR A 270 19.70 -8.70 1.29
N VAL A 271 18.74 -8.00 0.68
CA VAL A 271 17.98 -8.50 -0.48
C VAL A 271 18.87 -8.77 -1.68
N MET A 272 19.94 -7.99 -1.87
CA MET A 272 20.91 -8.23 -2.94
C MET A 272 21.84 -9.43 -2.69
N ARG A 273 22.09 -9.79 -1.42
CA ARG A 273 23.01 -10.87 -1.04
C ARG A 273 22.31 -12.22 -0.90
N GLU A 274 21.19 -12.26 -0.19
CA GLU A 274 20.51 -13.51 0.15
C GLU A 274 19.62 -14.01 -0.97
N ARG A 275 20.02 -15.09 -1.64
CA ARG A 275 19.33 -15.59 -2.84
C ARG A 275 18.13 -16.49 -2.54
N GLU A 276 18.01 -17.01 -1.33
CA GLU A 276 16.90 -17.90 -0.98
C GLU A 276 15.57 -17.12 -0.84
N PRO A 277 14.48 -17.54 -1.52
CA PRO A 277 13.17 -16.89 -1.36
C PRO A 277 12.66 -16.90 0.09
N ALA A 278 12.98 -17.96 0.86
CA ALA A 278 12.61 -18.06 2.27
C ALA A 278 13.20 -16.93 3.13
N ALA A 279 14.38 -16.41 2.77
CA ALA A 279 15.03 -15.29 3.46
C ALA A 279 14.24 -13.98 3.34
N MET A 280 13.30 -13.87 2.39
CA MET A 280 12.47 -12.68 2.20
C MET A 280 11.30 -12.58 3.20
N ARG A 281 10.94 -13.68 3.88
CA ARG A 281 9.90 -13.68 4.93
C ARG A 281 10.13 -12.58 5.99
N PRO A 282 11.28 -12.52 6.70
CA PRO A 282 11.53 -11.46 7.68
C PRO A 282 11.72 -10.08 7.02
N MET A 283 12.10 -10.02 5.75
CA MET A 283 12.28 -8.75 5.05
C MET A 283 10.96 -8.03 4.81
N LEU A 284 9.84 -8.75 4.66
CA LEU A 284 8.54 -8.11 4.47
C LEU A 284 8.22 -7.14 5.62
N GLU A 285 8.32 -7.61 6.86
CA GLU A 285 8.07 -6.78 8.04
C GLU A 285 9.07 -5.63 8.16
N ARG A 286 10.36 -5.89 7.89
CA ARG A 286 11.39 -4.84 7.93
C ARG A 286 11.17 -3.76 6.88
N THR A 287 10.68 -4.14 5.69
CA THR A 287 10.39 -3.19 4.61
C THR A 287 9.18 -2.34 4.94
N VAL A 288 8.13 -2.94 5.50
CA VAL A 288 6.97 -2.19 6.02
C VAL A 288 7.42 -1.19 7.08
N LYS A 289 8.20 -1.62 8.09
CA LYS A 289 8.73 -0.73 9.13
C LYS A 289 9.60 0.39 8.55
N GLY A 290 10.45 0.09 7.57
CA GLY A 290 11.27 1.09 6.88
C GLY A 290 10.43 2.11 6.11
N ALA A 291 9.41 1.67 5.39
CA ALA A 291 8.46 2.55 4.69
C ALA A 291 7.73 3.47 5.66
N LEU A 292 7.18 2.92 6.75
CA LEU A 292 6.48 3.69 7.78
C LEU A 292 7.38 4.69 8.47
N LEU A 293 8.59 4.28 8.85
CA LEU A 293 9.57 5.17 9.47
C LEU A 293 9.95 6.32 8.53
N THR A 294 10.16 6.04 7.25
CA THR A 294 10.52 7.06 6.25
C THR A 294 9.40 8.09 6.10
N ASN A 295 8.16 7.62 5.92
CA ASN A 295 6.99 8.51 5.81
C ASN A 295 6.73 9.29 7.10
N LEU A 296 6.88 8.66 8.27
CA LEU A 296 6.71 9.32 9.56
C LEU A 296 7.75 10.42 9.78
N LEU A 297 9.03 10.13 9.52
CA LEU A 297 10.10 11.13 9.63
C LEU A 297 9.91 12.28 8.64
N PHE A 298 9.42 11.99 7.43
CA PHE A 298 9.09 13.02 6.47
C PHE A 298 7.93 13.92 6.95
N VAL A 299 6.85 13.33 7.49
CA VAL A 299 5.74 14.07 8.09
C VAL A 299 6.23 14.93 9.25
N ILE A 300 7.03 14.37 10.18
CA ILE A 300 7.62 15.15 11.28
C ILE A 300 8.48 16.30 10.74
N GLY A 301 9.25 16.05 9.68
CA GLY A 301 10.02 17.08 8.99
C GLY A 301 9.16 18.21 8.43
N ILE A 302 8.03 17.89 7.80
CA ILE A 302 7.04 18.87 7.35
C ILE A 302 6.51 19.67 8.54
N LEU A 303 6.06 18.99 9.60
CA LEU A 303 5.48 19.64 10.78
C LEU A 303 6.44 20.61 11.45
N LEU A 304 7.72 20.23 11.60
CA LEU A 304 8.77 21.07 12.19
C LEU A 304 9.17 22.24 11.29
N SER A 305 9.00 22.11 9.97
CA SER A 305 9.30 23.18 9.02
C SER A 305 8.35 24.37 9.14
N GLN A 306 7.13 24.16 9.65
CA GLN A 306 6.17 25.25 9.90
C GLN A 306 6.62 26.20 11.01
N TRP A 307 7.47 25.73 11.94
CA TRP A 307 7.97 26.53 13.08
C TRP A 307 9.33 27.16 12.81
N ALA A 308 9.90 26.92 11.62
CA ALA A 308 11.22 27.43 11.21
C ALA A 308 11.13 28.69 10.32
N VAL A 309 9.91 29.18 10.07
CA VAL A 309 9.59 30.43 9.35
C VAL A 309 9.01 31.41 10.36
#